data_AF-A0A933X5K3-F1
#
_entry.id   AF-A0A933X5K3-F1
#
_cell.length_a   1.000
_cell.length_b   1.000
_cell.length_c   1.000
_cell.angle_alpha   90.00
_cell.angle_beta   90.00
_cell.angle_gamma   90.00
#
_symmetry.space_group_name_H-M   'P 1'
#
loop_
_entity.id
_entity.type
_entity.pdbx_description
1 polymer ?
#
loop_
_entity_poly.entity_id
_entity_poly.type
_entity_poly.pdbx_seq_one_letter_code
_entity_poly.pdbx_strand_id
1 'polypeptide(L)'
;MISHFKLGEPEELEPLARAVLAVATDARRAEPYTRKSGLGPMSPRAASGVAKVSIALAMLDQSRGRHEEAIGHLRLLLDDLRTGPVEDADSLAGEAGVAAAQSYFRLGRPDAARVLLAAVRDNDGAGQDAGVATVLLEDLDGLDAYRGKFQKSPEHRPRVEALLAHVPGARARAASALGWPEQELPLVLVGVADGPVSGTGPIIGAHTIADFRRPAFPPTTVVFSELLARGTYDPEALLAHEFVHAAMMLRLGLAHESLPDWVTEGLAQAFAGELNDAERLWLDRFVAPDPEAFAAPDFWDRHPLAFRNSDCRTPPSAEVGLAARLFETFADGQGGRRLVQAMAGGARFEAALLTVTGLAPEAYMEKARAHAVARLEVLRQQAAPAVLALGRAMREGAPALLVRAEEVLRTAPDPLARGFALYCRANAIETLEQHADALRAWEELCAVSAEQRTYAERARMGRARALLALGRVEEARRVLEELGRAAASSSTQRWVREQLAKLASGGSG
;
A
#
# COMPACT_ATOMS: atom_id res chain seq x y z
N MET A 1 19.07 21.94 5.76
CA MET A 1 18.67 21.54 7.11
C MET A 1 17.20 21.93 7.38
N ILE A 2 16.30 21.67 6.41
CA ILE A 2 14.87 22.05 6.43
C ILE A 2 14.11 20.93 5.69
N SER A 3 14.31 19.67 6.08
CA SER A 3 13.53 18.53 5.54
C SER A 3 12.62 17.90 6.60
N HIS A 4 12.80 18.26 7.87
CA HIS A 4 11.99 17.80 8.99
C HIS A 4 11.68 18.97 9.91
N PHE A 5 10.96 19.99 9.42
CA PHE A 5 10.23 20.81 10.37
C PHE A 5 9.15 19.90 10.96
N LYS A 6 9.47 19.28 12.10
CA LYS A 6 8.47 18.86 13.09
C LYS A 6 7.84 20.16 13.57
N LEU A 7 6.89 20.62 12.76
CA LEU A 7 6.14 21.84 12.95
C LEU A 7 5.52 21.73 14.36
N GLY A 8 5.86 22.68 15.25
CA GLY A 8 5.33 22.78 16.62
C GLY A 8 3.82 22.99 16.66
N GLU A 9 3.27 23.41 17.79
CA GLU A 9 1.83 23.65 17.88
C GLU A 9 1.40 24.73 16.86
N PRO A 10 0.19 24.64 16.27
CA PRO A 10 -0.27 25.55 15.22
C PRO A 10 -0.13 27.04 15.57
N GLU A 11 -0.29 27.38 16.85
CA GLU A 11 -0.17 28.74 17.40
C GLU A 11 1.28 29.27 17.38
N GLU A 12 2.27 28.40 17.50
CA GLU A 12 3.70 28.78 17.50
C GLU A 12 4.23 28.97 16.09
N LEU A 13 3.66 28.26 15.12
CA LEU A 13 4.11 28.24 13.73
C LEU A 13 3.55 29.39 12.91
N GLU A 14 2.37 29.89 13.27
CA GLU A 14 1.71 30.92 12.50
C GLU A 14 2.50 32.22 12.40
N PRO A 15 3.02 32.80 13.51
CA PRO A 15 3.79 34.04 13.42
C PRO A 15 5.05 33.87 12.57
N LEU A 16 5.70 32.70 12.69
CA LEU A 16 6.89 32.36 11.91
C LEU A 16 6.56 32.19 10.43
N ALA A 17 5.48 31.46 10.10
CA ALA A 17 5.03 31.27 8.72
C ALA A 17 4.66 32.61 8.07
N ARG A 18 3.93 33.46 8.78
CA ARG A 18 3.57 34.81 8.31
C ARG A 18 4.81 35.69 8.11
N ALA A 19 5.79 35.63 9.02
CA ALA A 19 7.04 36.36 8.86
C ALA A 19 7.85 35.89 7.65
N VAL A 20 7.98 34.58 7.44
CA VAL A 20 8.66 34.01 6.26
C VAL A 20 7.97 34.44 4.97
N LEU A 21 6.63 34.44 4.94
CA LEU A 21 5.86 34.85 3.77
C LEU A 21 5.89 36.36 3.52
N ALA A 22 5.98 37.18 4.57
CA ALA A 22 6.19 38.61 4.45
C ALA A 22 7.55 38.91 3.81
N VAL A 23 8.62 38.27 4.29
CA VAL A 23 9.97 38.39 3.70
C VAL A 23 9.98 37.91 2.25
N ALA A 24 9.34 36.77 1.95
CA ALA A 24 9.19 36.30 0.58
C ALA A 24 8.43 37.32 -0.28
N THR A 25 7.36 37.92 0.24
CA THR A 25 6.56 38.92 -0.48
C THR A 25 7.31 40.24 -0.70
N ASP A 26 8.14 40.66 0.25
CA ASP A 26 8.99 41.84 0.07
C ASP A 26 10.10 41.57 -0.96
N ALA A 27 10.68 40.37 -0.95
CA ALA A 27 11.60 39.94 -2.00
C ALA A 27 10.92 39.93 -3.38
N ARG A 28 9.64 39.50 -3.46
CA ARG A 28 8.83 39.56 -4.70
C ARG A 28 8.67 40.98 -5.23
N ARG A 29 8.47 41.96 -4.35
CA ARG A 29 8.27 43.37 -4.74
C ARG A 29 9.56 44.07 -5.16
N ALA A 30 10.70 43.59 -4.66
CA ALA A 30 12.01 44.20 -4.90
C ALA A 30 12.61 43.88 -6.27
N GLU A 31 12.07 42.90 -7.02
CA GLU A 31 12.57 42.52 -8.35
C GLU A 31 11.61 42.96 -9.47
N PRO A 32 11.88 44.07 -10.18
CA PRO A 32 10.93 44.68 -11.12
C PRO A 32 10.73 43.89 -12.43
N TYR A 33 11.48 42.80 -12.64
CA TYR A 33 11.61 42.12 -13.94
C TYR A 33 11.25 40.62 -13.92
N THR A 34 10.89 40.02 -12.78
CA THR A 34 10.43 38.64 -12.72
C THR A 34 8.97 38.54 -13.16
N ARG A 35 8.75 38.46 -14.48
CA ARG A 35 7.43 38.15 -15.08
C ARG A 35 6.93 36.71 -14.81
N LYS A 36 7.67 35.91 -14.03
CA LYS A 36 7.42 34.48 -13.79
C LYS A 36 7.98 34.09 -12.42
N SER A 37 7.10 33.68 -11.52
CA SER A 37 7.33 33.22 -10.13
C SER A 37 7.95 34.20 -9.15
N GLY A 38 7.25 34.45 -8.05
CA GLY A 38 7.77 35.10 -6.87
C GLY A 38 8.81 34.29 -6.07
N LEU A 39 9.01 33.02 -6.43
CA LEU A 39 10.10 32.16 -5.93
C LEU A 39 11.33 32.19 -6.85
N GLY A 40 11.23 32.81 -8.03
CA GLY A 40 12.26 32.91 -9.07
C GLY A 40 13.68 33.26 -8.59
N PRO A 41 13.88 34.22 -7.67
CA PRO A 41 15.22 34.61 -7.23
C PRO A 41 15.79 33.74 -6.09
N MET A 42 15.00 32.82 -5.53
CA MET A 42 15.46 31.92 -4.48
C MET A 42 16.19 30.71 -5.06
N SER A 43 17.06 30.09 -4.25
CA SER A 43 17.56 28.76 -4.61
C SER A 43 16.41 27.74 -4.59
N PRO A 44 16.47 26.66 -5.39
CA PRO A 44 15.41 25.66 -5.45
C PRO A 44 14.96 25.13 -4.09
N ARG A 45 15.92 24.82 -3.23
CA ARG A 45 15.66 24.36 -1.87
C ARG A 45 14.98 25.40 -0.98
N ALA A 46 15.36 26.68 -1.10
CA ALA A 46 14.74 27.76 -0.34
C ALA A 46 13.30 28.00 -0.82
N ALA A 47 13.08 27.96 -2.14
CA ALA A 47 11.76 28.05 -2.74
C ALA A 47 10.84 26.92 -2.28
N SER A 48 11.32 25.67 -2.21
CA SER A 48 10.54 24.53 -1.68
C SER A 48 10.21 24.71 -0.19
N GLY A 49 11.12 25.32 0.59
CA GLY A 49 10.86 25.67 1.98
C GLY A 49 9.71 26.67 2.12
N VAL A 50 9.72 27.74 1.33
CA VAL A 50 8.64 28.76 1.32
C VAL A 50 7.32 28.19 0.82
N ALA A 51 7.37 27.29 -0.17
CA ALA A 51 6.19 26.58 -0.65
C ALA A 51 5.54 25.75 0.46
N LYS A 52 6.31 24.92 1.18
CA LYS A 52 5.82 24.13 2.32
C LYS A 52 5.24 25.00 3.42
N VAL A 53 5.85 26.15 3.71
CA VAL A 53 5.31 27.12 4.68
C VAL A 53 3.99 27.73 4.22
N SER A 54 3.86 28.05 2.92
CA SER A 54 2.62 28.59 2.34
C SER A 54 1.48 27.57 2.43
N ILE A 55 1.76 26.30 2.12
CA ILE A 55 0.81 25.18 2.25
C ILE A 55 0.37 25.03 3.71
N ALA A 56 1.32 24.98 4.65
CA ALA A 56 1.03 24.86 6.08
C ALA A 56 0.19 26.03 6.61
N LEU A 57 0.45 27.27 6.18
CA LEU A 57 -0.36 28.42 6.57
C LEU A 57 -1.79 28.32 6.02
N ALA A 58 -1.94 27.94 4.74
CA ALA A 58 -3.26 27.76 4.15
C ALA A 58 -4.08 26.70 4.92
N MET A 59 -3.44 25.62 5.34
CA MET A 59 -4.08 24.57 6.15
C MET A 59 -4.49 25.06 7.54
N LEU A 60 -3.68 25.92 8.16
CA LEU A 60 -4.06 26.58 9.41
C LEU A 60 -5.28 27.50 9.23
N ASP A 61 -5.35 28.23 8.13
CA ASP A 61 -6.52 29.05 7.81
C ASP A 61 -7.76 28.16 7.58
N GLN A 62 -7.62 27.03 6.88
CA GLN A 62 -8.68 26.04 6.71
C GLN A 62 -9.21 25.48 8.04
N SER A 63 -8.33 25.11 8.97
CA SER A 63 -8.74 24.56 10.28
C SER A 63 -9.54 25.57 11.12
N ARG A 64 -9.42 26.86 10.83
CA ARG A 64 -10.17 27.96 11.45
C ARG A 64 -11.35 28.45 10.61
N GLY A 65 -11.70 27.74 9.54
CA GLY A 65 -12.81 28.09 8.64
C GLY A 65 -12.52 29.27 7.70
N ARG A 66 -11.28 29.75 7.62
CA ARG A 66 -10.82 30.85 6.74
C ARG A 66 -10.45 30.33 5.36
N HIS A 67 -11.41 29.75 4.68
CA HIS A 67 -11.18 29.07 3.40
C HIS A 67 -10.82 30.05 2.26
N GLU A 68 -11.27 31.30 2.29
CA GLU A 68 -10.93 32.28 1.26
C GLU A 68 -9.46 32.72 1.35
N GLU A 69 -8.96 32.94 2.56
CA GLU A 69 -7.56 33.26 2.84
C GLU A 69 -6.63 32.11 2.43
N ALA A 70 -7.02 30.88 2.80
CA ALA A 70 -6.29 29.67 2.39
C ALA A 70 -6.17 29.55 0.86
N ILE A 71 -7.26 29.78 0.12
CA ILE A 71 -7.25 29.81 -1.35
C ILE A 71 -6.32 30.89 -1.88
N GLY A 72 -6.31 32.08 -1.25
CA GLY A 72 -5.40 33.17 -1.62
C GLY A 72 -3.93 32.74 -1.54
N HIS A 73 -3.54 32.10 -0.44
CA HIS A 73 -2.19 31.55 -0.25
C HIS A 73 -1.85 30.49 -1.30
N LEU A 74 -2.75 29.53 -1.54
CA LEU A 74 -2.50 28.40 -2.42
C LEU A 74 -2.48 28.79 -3.91
N ARG A 75 -3.31 29.73 -4.36
CA ARG A 75 -3.30 30.18 -5.76
C ARG A 75 -2.00 30.87 -6.14
N LEU A 76 -1.52 31.77 -5.27
CA LEU A 76 -0.23 32.43 -5.46
C LEU A 76 0.90 31.41 -5.51
N LEU A 77 0.86 30.41 -4.62
CA LEU A 77 1.84 29.33 -4.63
C LEU A 77 1.80 28.51 -5.92
N LEU A 78 0.62 28.10 -6.40
CA LEU A 78 0.48 27.30 -7.61
C LEU A 78 1.03 28.03 -8.86
N ASP A 79 0.83 29.34 -8.95
CA ASP A 79 1.43 30.15 -10.02
C ASP A 79 2.96 30.22 -9.90
N ASP A 80 3.47 30.32 -8.67
CA ASP A 80 4.90 30.30 -8.38
C ASP A 80 5.56 28.95 -8.71
N LEU A 81 4.92 27.83 -8.38
CA LEU A 81 5.40 26.47 -8.64
C LEU A 81 5.48 26.15 -10.13
N ARG A 82 4.56 26.69 -10.94
CA ARG A 82 4.56 26.51 -12.41
C ARG A 82 5.73 27.19 -13.11
N THR A 83 6.30 28.22 -12.48
CA THR A 83 7.19 29.15 -13.17
C THR A 83 8.53 29.37 -12.47
N GLY A 84 8.70 28.85 -11.25
CA GLY A 84 9.86 29.07 -10.41
C GLY A 84 10.82 27.87 -10.36
N PRO A 85 12.09 28.09 -9.97
CA PRO A 85 13.03 27.01 -9.73
C PRO A 85 12.70 26.39 -8.37
N VAL A 86 11.86 25.36 -8.32
CA VAL A 86 11.46 24.70 -7.04
C VAL A 86 11.81 23.23 -7.10
N GLU A 87 12.53 22.72 -6.09
CA GLU A 87 12.73 21.28 -5.93
C GLU A 87 11.39 20.62 -5.59
N ASP A 88 11.08 19.50 -6.26
CA ASP A 88 9.82 18.75 -6.09
C ASP A 88 8.57 19.59 -6.40
N ALA A 89 8.66 20.51 -7.37
CA ALA A 89 7.57 21.42 -7.74
C ALA A 89 6.25 20.69 -8.04
N ASP A 90 6.29 19.54 -8.73
CA ASP A 90 5.11 18.76 -9.09
C ASP A 90 4.40 18.19 -7.85
N SER A 91 5.16 17.62 -6.90
CA SER A 91 4.61 17.11 -5.64
C SER A 91 4.01 18.23 -4.80
N LEU A 92 4.70 19.37 -4.68
CA LEU A 92 4.18 20.53 -3.95
C LEU A 92 2.93 21.13 -4.64
N ALA A 93 2.86 21.06 -5.97
CA ALA A 93 1.70 21.51 -6.72
C ALA A 93 0.50 20.56 -6.55
N GLY A 94 0.75 19.26 -6.45
CA GLY A 94 -0.23 18.25 -6.07
C GLY A 94 -0.84 18.56 -4.70
N GLU A 95 0.00 18.63 -3.66
CA GLU A 95 -0.44 18.93 -2.29
C GLU A 95 -1.22 20.25 -2.20
N ALA A 96 -0.69 21.32 -2.81
CA ALA A 96 -1.35 22.62 -2.82
C ALA A 96 -2.68 22.61 -3.59
N GLY A 97 -2.75 21.88 -4.70
CA GLY A 97 -3.94 21.73 -5.52
C GLY A 97 -5.07 20.99 -4.79
N VAL A 98 -4.75 19.87 -4.14
CA VAL A 98 -5.71 19.12 -3.31
C VAL A 98 -6.21 20.00 -2.16
N ALA A 99 -5.32 20.67 -1.43
CA ALA A 99 -5.70 21.57 -0.34
C ALA A 99 -6.61 22.72 -0.83
N ALA A 100 -6.33 23.28 -2.00
CA ALA A 100 -7.14 24.37 -2.56
C ALA A 100 -8.54 23.88 -2.94
N ALA A 101 -8.63 22.72 -3.61
CA ALA A 101 -9.89 22.12 -4.01
C ALA A 101 -10.82 21.89 -2.82
N GLN A 102 -10.29 21.45 -1.69
CA GLN A 102 -11.09 21.27 -0.48
C GLN A 102 -11.65 22.58 0.07
N SER A 103 -10.87 23.66 0.05
CA SER A 103 -11.39 24.98 0.44
C SER A 103 -12.52 25.43 -0.50
N TYR A 104 -12.38 25.19 -1.80
CA TYR A 104 -13.47 25.45 -2.74
C TYR A 104 -14.72 24.62 -2.43
N PHE A 105 -14.56 23.33 -2.10
CA PHE A 105 -15.68 22.47 -1.73
C PHE A 105 -16.40 22.98 -0.47
N ARG A 106 -15.65 23.33 0.59
CA ARG A 106 -16.21 23.89 1.85
C ARG A 106 -16.92 25.23 1.65
N LEU A 107 -16.51 26.02 0.66
CA LEU A 107 -17.18 27.27 0.26
C LEU A 107 -18.39 27.06 -0.65
N GLY A 108 -18.83 25.81 -0.89
CA GLY A 108 -19.95 25.51 -1.77
C GLY A 108 -19.64 25.75 -3.25
N ARG A 109 -18.36 25.64 -3.65
CA ARG A 109 -17.87 25.83 -5.03
C ARG A 109 -17.32 24.52 -5.62
N PRO A 110 -18.13 23.45 -5.74
CA PRO A 110 -17.66 22.12 -6.15
C PRO A 110 -17.07 22.11 -7.57
N ASP A 111 -17.57 22.94 -8.49
CA ASP A 111 -17.02 23.00 -9.86
C ASP A 111 -15.57 23.51 -9.90
N ALA A 112 -15.23 24.49 -9.05
CA ALA A 112 -13.87 24.96 -8.92
C ALA A 112 -12.96 23.90 -8.28
N ALA A 113 -13.48 23.15 -7.30
CA ALA A 113 -12.78 22.02 -6.70
C ALA A 113 -12.48 20.94 -7.75
N ARG A 114 -13.48 20.54 -8.55
CA ARG A 114 -13.34 19.56 -9.64
C ARG A 114 -12.26 19.94 -10.62
N VAL A 115 -12.24 21.19 -11.09
CA VAL A 115 -11.24 21.67 -12.05
C VAL A 115 -9.82 21.54 -11.48
N LEU A 116 -9.63 21.87 -10.21
CA LEU A 116 -8.32 21.72 -9.55
C LEU A 116 -7.92 20.27 -9.35
N LEU A 117 -8.83 19.41 -8.86
CA LEU A 117 -8.54 17.99 -8.66
C LEU A 117 -8.23 17.29 -9.99
N ALA A 118 -8.97 17.62 -11.07
CA ALA A 118 -8.69 17.10 -12.40
C ALA A 118 -7.29 17.54 -12.86
N ALA A 119 -6.92 18.80 -12.63
CA ALA A 119 -5.58 19.27 -12.95
C ALA A 119 -4.49 18.57 -12.12
N VAL A 120 -4.72 18.27 -10.83
CA VAL A 120 -3.76 17.50 -10.00
C VAL A 120 -3.60 16.08 -10.56
N ARG A 121 -4.71 15.37 -10.77
CA ARG A 121 -4.71 14.01 -11.33
C ARG A 121 -3.97 13.94 -12.66
N ASP A 122 -4.27 14.87 -13.57
CA ASP A 122 -3.79 14.82 -14.95
C ASP A 122 -2.32 15.27 -15.09
N ASN A 123 -1.80 16.08 -14.16
CA ASN A 123 -0.41 16.56 -14.19
C ASN A 123 0.59 15.63 -13.48
N ASP A 124 0.19 15.03 -12.35
CA ASP A 124 1.08 14.20 -11.53
C ASP A 124 0.94 12.70 -11.84
N GLY A 125 -0.14 12.28 -12.53
CA GLY A 125 -0.35 11.02 -13.26
C GLY A 125 -0.22 9.68 -12.51
N ALA A 126 0.48 9.66 -11.38
CA ALA A 126 0.98 8.50 -10.66
C ALA A 126 1.49 8.86 -9.24
N GLY A 127 1.62 10.14 -8.87
CA GLY A 127 1.98 10.54 -7.50
C GLY A 127 0.84 10.34 -6.48
N GLN A 128 1.18 10.43 -5.19
CA GLN A 128 0.23 10.22 -4.09
C GLN A 128 -0.95 11.20 -4.15
N ASP A 129 -0.68 12.47 -4.45
CA ASP A 129 -1.71 13.51 -4.55
C ASP A 129 -2.63 13.30 -5.77
N ALA A 130 -2.12 12.77 -6.89
CA ALA A 130 -2.95 12.34 -8.01
C ALA A 130 -3.92 11.21 -7.62
N GLY A 131 -3.47 10.28 -6.79
CA GLY A 131 -4.31 9.21 -6.23
C GLY A 131 -5.43 9.76 -5.36
N VAL A 132 -5.09 10.63 -4.41
CA VAL A 132 -6.08 11.32 -3.56
C VAL A 132 -7.05 12.16 -4.38
N ALA A 133 -6.56 12.91 -5.37
CA ALA A 133 -7.41 13.71 -6.24
C ALA A 133 -8.39 12.85 -7.03
N THR A 134 -7.98 11.65 -7.44
CA THR A 134 -8.86 10.67 -8.09
C THR A 134 -9.97 10.22 -7.15
N VAL A 135 -9.65 9.83 -5.92
CA VAL A 135 -10.66 9.41 -4.93
C VAL A 135 -11.64 10.54 -4.60
N LEU A 136 -11.15 11.77 -4.44
CA LEU A 136 -12.02 12.92 -4.21
C LEU A 136 -12.94 13.22 -5.41
N LEU A 137 -12.47 13.03 -6.64
CA LEU A 137 -13.32 13.14 -7.83
C LEU A 137 -14.35 12.01 -7.89
N GLU A 138 -13.99 10.79 -7.50
CA GLU A 138 -14.93 9.66 -7.42
C GLU A 138 -16.04 9.90 -6.40
N ASP A 139 -15.74 10.53 -5.26
CA ASP A 139 -16.74 10.94 -4.27
C ASP A 139 -17.70 12.01 -4.85
N LEU A 140 -17.18 12.96 -5.64
CA LEU A 140 -17.96 14.07 -6.19
C LEU A 140 -18.78 13.71 -7.44
N ASP A 141 -18.22 12.88 -8.33
CA ASP A 141 -18.74 12.62 -9.67
C ASP A 141 -19.10 11.14 -9.90
N GLY A 142 -18.89 10.30 -8.89
CA GLY A 142 -19.10 8.86 -8.94
C GLY A 142 -17.91 8.10 -9.53
N LEU A 143 -17.99 6.76 -9.51
CA LEU A 143 -16.93 5.86 -9.97
C LEU A 143 -16.54 6.05 -11.45
N ASP A 144 -17.40 6.68 -12.25
CA ASP A 144 -17.12 7.02 -13.63
C ASP A 144 -16.11 8.18 -13.76
N ALA A 145 -15.62 8.75 -12.65
CA ALA A 145 -14.53 9.73 -12.61
C ALA A 145 -13.13 9.11 -12.79
N TYR A 146 -12.98 7.79 -12.59
CA TYR A 146 -11.71 7.09 -12.77
C TYR A 146 -11.20 7.21 -14.22
N ARG A 147 -9.93 7.57 -14.39
CA ARG A 147 -9.26 7.77 -15.70
C ARG A 147 -7.97 6.94 -15.84
N GLY A 148 -7.79 5.93 -15.00
CA GLY A 148 -6.57 5.13 -14.96
C GLY A 148 -6.52 3.95 -15.95
N LYS A 149 -5.50 3.10 -15.77
CA LYS A 149 -5.14 1.93 -16.59
C LYS A 149 -6.31 1.00 -16.89
N PHE A 150 -7.26 0.88 -15.98
CA PHE A 150 -8.39 -0.06 -16.09
C PHE A 150 -9.70 0.62 -16.50
N GLN A 151 -9.72 1.89 -16.90
CA GLN A 151 -10.95 2.63 -17.18
C GLN A 151 -11.82 1.93 -18.24
N LYS A 152 -11.19 1.31 -19.23
CA LYS A 152 -11.88 0.59 -20.32
C LYS A 152 -12.17 -0.88 -19.98
N SER A 153 -11.79 -1.35 -18.80
CA SER A 153 -12.05 -2.72 -18.39
C SER A 153 -13.49 -2.86 -17.89
N PRO A 154 -14.32 -3.73 -18.49
CA PRO A 154 -15.69 -3.95 -18.02
C PRO A 154 -15.74 -4.55 -16.62
N GLU A 155 -14.64 -5.17 -16.15
CA GLU A 155 -14.55 -5.78 -14.82
C GLU A 155 -14.12 -4.79 -13.74
N HIS A 156 -13.62 -3.60 -14.10
CA HIS A 156 -13.07 -2.67 -13.12
C HIS A 156 -14.15 -2.12 -12.19
N ARG A 157 -15.25 -1.57 -12.74
CA ARG A 157 -16.34 -1.03 -11.93
C ARG A 157 -16.94 -2.07 -10.97
N PRO A 158 -17.27 -3.31 -11.40
CA PRO A 158 -17.68 -4.37 -10.48
C PRO A 158 -16.67 -4.66 -9.35
N ARG A 159 -15.36 -4.59 -9.61
CA ARG A 159 -14.32 -4.78 -8.58
C ARG A 159 -14.30 -3.63 -7.56
N VAL A 160 -14.48 -2.40 -8.02
CA VAL A 160 -14.56 -1.22 -7.13
C VAL A 160 -15.83 -1.27 -6.29
N GLU A 161 -16.97 -1.60 -6.89
CA GLU A 161 -18.24 -1.77 -6.16
C GLU A 161 -18.14 -2.89 -5.11
N ALA A 162 -17.50 -4.01 -5.46
CA ALA A 162 -17.22 -5.09 -4.51
C ALA A 162 -16.29 -4.64 -3.36
N LEU A 163 -15.23 -3.88 -3.65
CA LEU A 163 -14.36 -3.29 -2.63
C LEU A 163 -15.18 -2.40 -1.67
N LEU A 164 -15.98 -1.48 -2.20
CA LEU A 164 -16.77 -0.55 -1.37
C LEU A 164 -17.81 -1.26 -0.51
N ALA A 165 -18.32 -2.42 -0.94
CA ALA A 165 -19.21 -3.24 -0.13
C ALA A 165 -18.55 -3.79 1.16
N HIS A 166 -17.22 -3.84 1.22
CA HIS A 166 -16.47 -4.26 2.42
C HIS A 166 -16.24 -3.13 3.43
N VAL A 167 -16.49 -1.87 3.08
CA VAL A 167 -16.23 -0.71 3.96
C VAL A 167 -16.92 -0.83 5.34
N PRO A 168 -18.21 -1.21 5.46
CA PRO A 168 -18.85 -1.36 6.77
C PRO A 168 -18.19 -2.45 7.63
N GLY A 169 -17.87 -3.62 7.04
CA GLY A 169 -17.21 -4.72 7.75
C GLY A 169 -15.81 -4.35 8.22
N ALA A 170 -15.03 -3.71 7.35
CA ALA A 170 -13.69 -3.21 7.66
C ALA A 170 -13.71 -2.17 8.80
N ARG A 171 -14.68 -1.26 8.79
CA ARG A 171 -14.88 -0.26 9.84
C ARG A 171 -15.20 -0.91 11.19
N ALA A 172 -16.16 -1.84 11.21
CA ALA A 172 -16.50 -2.58 12.43
C ALA A 172 -15.31 -3.39 12.97
N ARG A 173 -14.52 -4.02 12.08
CA ARG A 173 -13.30 -4.76 12.43
C ARG A 173 -12.26 -3.84 13.07
N ALA A 174 -11.94 -2.72 12.44
CA ALA A 174 -10.98 -1.73 12.95
C ALA A 174 -11.42 -1.17 14.33
N ALA A 175 -12.71 -0.82 14.47
CA ALA A 175 -13.26 -0.29 15.72
C ALA A 175 -13.13 -1.31 16.86
N SER A 176 -13.55 -2.55 16.59
CA SER A 176 -13.46 -3.66 17.53
C SER A 176 -12.03 -3.93 17.98
N ALA A 177 -11.07 -3.94 17.04
CA ALA A 177 -9.66 -4.19 17.32
C ALA A 177 -9.04 -3.08 18.20
N LEU A 178 -9.32 -1.81 17.86
CA LEU A 178 -8.90 -0.64 18.64
C LEU A 178 -9.63 -0.53 19.99
N GLY A 179 -10.75 -1.24 20.16
CA GLY A 179 -11.61 -1.14 21.33
C GLY A 179 -12.33 0.21 21.42
N TRP A 180 -12.64 0.80 20.27
CA TRP A 180 -13.35 2.07 20.15
C TRP A 180 -14.76 1.83 19.65
N PRO A 181 -15.74 2.66 20.04
CA PRO A 181 -17.04 2.64 19.41
C PRO A 181 -16.91 2.97 17.91
N GLU A 182 -17.70 2.30 17.07
CA GLU A 182 -17.60 2.46 15.60
C GLU A 182 -17.87 3.92 15.15
N GLN A 183 -18.76 4.62 15.84
CA GLN A 183 -19.03 6.04 15.59
C GLN A 183 -17.86 6.98 15.93
N GLU A 184 -16.89 6.52 16.73
CA GLU A 184 -15.68 7.28 17.06
C GLU A 184 -14.56 7.09 16.02
N LEU A 185 -14.69 6.12 15.11
CA LEU A 185 -13.78 6.04 13.97
C LEU A 185 -14.02 7.23 13.02
N PRO A 186 -12.95 7.77 12.41
CA PRO A 186 -13.12 8.82 11.40
C PRO A 186 -13.89 8.29 10.20
N LEU A 187 -14.66 9.16 9.54
CA LEU A 187 -15.16 8.87 8.20
C LEU A 187 -13.98 8.89 7.23
N VAL A 188 -13.70 7.77 6.59
CA VAL A 188 -12.61 7.62 5.63
C VAL A 188 -13.20 7.51 4.23
N LEU A 189 -12.76 8.37 3.31
CA LEU A 189 -13.09 8.24 1.89
C LEU A 189 -12.26 7.12 1.29
N VAL A 190 -12.90 6.24 0.52
CA VAL A 190 -12.25 5.11 -0.13
C VAL A 190 -12.48 5.22 -1.62
N GLY A 191 -11.41 5.13 -2.40
CA GLY A 191 -11.49 5.09 -3.86
C GLY A 191 -10.28 4.43 -4.48
N VAL A 192 -10.22 4.46 -5.80
CA VAL A 192 -9.23 3.67 -6.55
C VAL A 192 -8.41 4.54 -7.48
N ALA A 193 -7.10 4.35 -7.47
CA ALA A 193 -6.19 5.03 -8.39
C ALA A 193 -5.14 4.05 -8.91
N ASP A 194 -4.39 4.46 -9.92
CA ASP A 194 -3.27 3.64 -10.41
C ASP A 194 -2.07 3.75 -9.47
N GLY A 195 -1.35 2.64 -9.33
CA GLY A 195 -0.08 2.63 -8.61
C GLY A 195 0.99 3.49 -9.30
N PRO A 196 1.91 4.10 -8.51
CA PRO A 196 3.03 4.86 -9.06
C PRO A 196 3.86 4.03 -10.03
N VAL A 197 4.35 4.65 -11.11
CA VAL A 197 5.15 3.99 -12.16
C VAL A 197 6.59 3.68 -11.70
N SER A 198 6.99 4.05 -10.48
CA SER A 198 8.37 3.91 -9.99
C SER A 198 8.78 2.43 -9.86
N GLY A 199 9.49 1.94 -10.88
CA GLY A 199 9.86 0.55 -11.10
C GLY A 199 10.89 -0.08 -10.15
N THR A 200 10.88 0.24 -8.85
CA THR A 200 11.75 -0.41 -7.86
C THR A 200 11.07 -0.85 -6.57
N GLY A 201 9.76 -0.62 -6.41
CA GLY A 201 8.99 -1.08 -5.27
C GLY A 201 7.84 -1.99 -5.70
N PRO A 202 7.56 -3.11 -4.98
CA PRO A 202 6.25 -3.75 -5.08
C PRO A 202 5.18 -2.70 -4.77
N ILE A 203 4.14 -2.65 -5.60
CA ILE A 203 2.95 -1.82 -5.36
C ILE A 203 2.45 -2.13 -3.95
N ILE A 204 2.58 -1.17 -3.02
CA ILE A 204 1.97 -1.19 -1.67
C ILE A 204 0.47 -1.33 -1.88
N GLY A 205 -0.26 -2.14 -1.11
CA GLY A 205 -1.65 -2.50 -1.47
C GLY A 205 -2.61 -1.31 -1.53
N ALA A 206 -2.54 -0.45 -0.53
CA ALA A 206 -3.27 0.79 -0.45
C ALA A 206 -2.38 1.80 0.30
N HIS A 207 -2.82 3.05 0.38
CA HIS A 207 -2.27 3.99 1.32
C HIS A 207 -3.36 4.92 1.84
N THR A 208 -3.23 5.31 3.09
CA THR A 208 -4.12 6.26 3.73
C THR A 208 -3.39 7.55 4.01
N ILE A 209 -4.00 8.65 3.59
CA ILE A 209 -3.57 10.00 3.95
C ILE A 209 -4.58 10.56 4.95
N ALA A 210 -4.09 10.86 6.14
CA ALA A 210 -4.80 11.61 7.15
C ALA A 210 -3.84 12.62 7.78
N ASP A 211 -4.31 13.84 8.03
CA ASP A 211 -3.55 14.83 8.79
C ASP A 211 -4.44 15.37 9.93
N PHE A 212 -4.04 15.06 11.17
CA PHE A 212 -4.73 15.51 12.38
C PHE A 212 -4.70 17.03 12.55
N ARG A 213 -3.74 17.72 11.93
CA ARG A 213 -3.64 19.18 11.87
C ARG A 213 -4.66 19.76 10.88
N ARG A 214 -5.22 18.91 10.00
CA ARG A 214 -6.17 19.26 8.93
C ARG A 214 -7.52 18.54 9.16
N PRO A 215 -8.26 18.76 10.27
CA PRO A 215 -9.52 18.03 10.53
C PRO A 215 -10.63 18.30 9.50
N ALA A 216 -10.50 19.35 8.67
CA ALA A 216 -11.38 19.61 7.54
C ALA A 216 -11.18 18.63 6.37
N PHE A 217 -10.03 17.95 6.31
CA PHE A 217 -9.65 16.94 5.32
C PHE A 217 -10.14 15.57 5.83
N PRO A 218 -11.16 14.95 5.20
CA PRO A 218 -11.52 13.59 5.57
C PRO A 218 -10.36 12.65 5.20
N PRO A 219 -9.91 11.78 6.11
CA PRO A 219 -8.94 10.75 5.77
C PRO A 219 -9.30 10.06 4.46
N THR A 220 -8.32 9.86 3.60
CA THR A 220 -8.54 9.29 2.26
C THR A 220 -7.66 8.08 2.09
N THR A 221 -8.29 6.93 1.85
CA THR A 221 -7.64 5.68 1.50
C THR A 221 -7.71 5.48 -0.01
N VAL A 222 -6.54 5.38 -0.62
CA VAL A 222 -6.37 5.08 -2.04
C VAL A 222 -5.98 3.61 -2.17
N VAL A 223 -6.87 2.79 -2.74
CA VAL A 223 -6.57 1.40 -3.08
C VAL A 223 -6.06 1.36 -4.52
N PHE A 224 -4.93 0.70 -4.76
CA PHE A 224 -4.38 0.68 -6.12
C PHE A 224 -5.11 -0.30 -7.05
N SER A 225 -5.41 0.15 -8.26
CA SER A 225 -6.21 -0.55 -9.26
C SER A 225 -5.59 -1.90 -9.66
N GLU A 226 -4.25 -1.98 -9.71
CA GLU A 226 -3.50 -3.20 -10.00
C GLU A 226 -3.65 -4.25 -8.90
N LEU A 227 -3.85 -3.83 -7.64
CA LEU A 227 -4.10 -4.75 -6.54
C LEU A 227 -5.44 -5.45 -6.71
N LEU A 228 -6.48 -4.66 -7.00
CA LEU A 228 -7.83 -5.15 -7.22
C LEU A 228 -7.89 -6.06 -8.45
N ALA A 229 -7.20 -5.70 -9.53
CA ALA A 229 -7.12 -6.54 -10.71
C ALA A 229 -6.39 -7.87 -10.45
N ARG A 230 -5.41 -7.89 -9.54
CA ARG A 230 -4.73 -9.12 -9.12
C ARG A 230 -5.53 -9.96 -8.14
N GLY A 231 -6.53 -9.44 -7.45
CA GLY A 231 -7.34 -10.20 -6.49
C GLY A 231 -6.49 -10.91 -5.42
N THR A 232 -5.33 -10.34 -5.07
CA THR A 232 -4.34 -10.97 -4.18
C THR A 232 -4.51 -10.60 -2.71
N TYR A 233 -5.59 -9.92 -2.32
CA TYR A 233 -5.78 -9.42 -0.96
C TYR A 233 -7.23 -9.64 -0.54
N ASP A 234 -7.42 -9.89 0.76
CA ASP A 234 -8.73 -9.75 1.41
C ASP A 234 -9.08 -8.25 1.45
N PRO A 235 -10.09 -7.79 0.69
CA PRO A 235 -10.43 -6.37 0.66
C PRO A 235 -10.86 -5.83 2.02
N GLU A 236 -11.50 -6.64 2.87
CA GLU A 236 -11.94 -6.21 4.18
C GLU A 236 -10.75 -6.03 5.13
N ALA A 237 -9.80 -6.97 5.12
CA ALA A 237 -8.57 -6.84 5.91
C ALA A 237 -7.73 -5.63 5.46
N LEU A 238 -7.57 -5.44 4.15
CA LEU A 238 -6.86 -4.28 3.59
C LEU A 238 -7.51 -2.96 4.04
N LEU A 239 -8.83 -2.84 3.91
CA LEU A 239 -9.52 -1.62 4.35
C LEU A 239 -9.43 -1.43 5.87
N ALA A 240 -9.51 -2.50 6.66
CA ALA A 240 -9.37 -2.43 8.11
C ALA A 240 -7.97 -1.95 8.52
N HIS A 241 -6.93 -2.42 7.82
CA HIS A 241 -5.54 -1.95 8.00
C HIS A 241 -5.44 -0.45 7.79
N GLU A 242 -5.98 0.03 6.67
CA GLU A 242 -5.97 1.45 6.31
C GLU A 242 -6.81 2.33 7.26
N PHE A 243 -7.94 1.81 7.75
CA PHE A 243 -8.76 2.51 8.75
C PHE A 243 -8.09 2.59 10.12
N VAL A 244 -7.27 1.60 10.49
CA VAL A 244 -6.42 1.66 11.68
C VAL A 244 -5.39 2.78 11.53
N HIS A 245 -4.74 2.92 10.36
CA HIS A 245 -3.85 4.06 10.09
C HIS A 245 -4.57 5.39 10.25
N ALA A 246 -5.73 5.58 9.60
CA ALA A 246 -6.53 6.81 9.73
C ALA A 246 -6.86 7.12 11.20
N ALA A 247 -7.32 6.12 11.94
CA ALA A 247 -7.70 6.22 13.34
C ALA A 247 -6.50 6.61 14.23
N MET A 248 -5.36 5.95 14.04
CA MET A 248 -4.13 6.22 14.78
C MET A 248 -3.55 7.60 14.45
N MET A 249 -3.47 7.98 13.18
CA MET A 249 -2.99 9.30 12.76
C MET A 249 -3.80 10.43 13.41
N LEU A 250 -5.13 10.33 13.38
CA LEU A 250 -6.00 11.35 13.96
C LEU A 250 -5.99 11.37 15.50
N ARG A 251 -5.93 10.21 16.15
CA ARG A 251 -6.04 10.12 17.61
C ARG A 251 -4.72 10.41 18.32
N LEU A 252 -3.60 9.99 17.74
CA LEU A 252 -2.28 10.15 18.34
C LEU A 252 -1.63 11.49 17.93
N GLY A 253 -2.10 12.09 16.84
CA GLY A 253 -1.60 13.36 16.35
C GLY A 253 -0.09 13.36 16.09
N LEU A 254 0.63 14.35 16.62
CA LEU A 254 2.09 14.46 16.48
C LEU A 254 2.84 13.22 16.98
N ALA A 255 2.28 12.49 17.95
CA ALA A 255 2.91 11.27 18.46
C ALA A 255 3.00 10.19 17.38
N HIS A 256 2.02 10.12 16.46
CA HIS A 256 2.03 9.18 15.34
C HIS A 256 3.28 9.33 14.46
N GLU A 257 3.64 10.56 14.09
CA GLU A 257 4.80 10.87 13.24
C GLU A 257 6.14 10.48 13.85
N SER A 258 6.18 10.24 15.16
CA SER A 258 7.38 9.81 15.87
C SER A 258 7.49 8.29 16.03
N LEU A 259 6.45 7.55 15.64
CA LEU A 259 6.43 6.10 15.77
C LEU A 259 7.39 5.45 14.76
N PRO A 260 8.12 4.39 15.17
CA PRO A 260 8.81 3.53 14.23
C PRO A 260 7.82 2.82 13.29
N ASP A 261 8.20 2.62 12.03
CA ASP A 261 7.38 1.92 11.03
C ASP A 261 6.88 0.55 11.49
N TRP A 262 7.70 -0.18 12.27
CA TRP A 262 7.29 -1.49 12.79
C TRP A 262 6.10 -1.41 13.75
N VAL A 263 5.92 -0.26 14.42
CA VAL A 263 4.78 -0.02 15.32
C VAL A 263 3.57 0.37 14.50
N THR A 264 3.70 1.32 13.56
CA THR A 264 2.57 1.81 12.75
C THR A 264 2.02 0.69 11.87
N GLU A 265 2.85 0.11 11.01
CA GLU A 265 2.47 -0.97 10.10
C GLU A 265 2.17 -2.26 10.84
N GLY A 266 2.96 -2.59 11.86
CA GLY A 266 2.76 -3.82 12.63
C GLY A 266 1.45 -3.84 13.41
N LEU A 267 1.07 -2.71 14.04
CA LEU A 267 -0.23 -2.61 14.72
C LEU A 267 -1.39 -2.58 13.73
N ALA A 268 -1.24 -1.92 12.58
CA ALA A 268 -2.24 -1.95 11.52
C ALA A 268 -2.50 -3.38 11.02
N GLN A 269 -1.44 -4.14 10.72
CA GLN A 269 -1.55 -5.56 10.36
C GLN A 269 -2.18 -6.41 11.48
N ALA A 270 -1.78 -6.17 12.73
CA ALA A 270 -2.32 -6.88 13.88
C ALA A 270 -3.83 -6.66 14.05
N PHE A 271 -4.26 -5.40 14.03
CA PHE A 271 -5.66 -5.03 14.22
C PHE A 271 -6.55 -5.37 13.01
N ALA A 272 -5.98 -5.42 11.80
CA ALA A 272 -6.68 -5.89 10.61
C ALA A 272 -6.86 -7.41 10.55
N GLY A 273 -6.12 -8.17 11.38
CA GLY A 273 -6.12 -9.63 11.38
C GLY A 273 -5.18 -10.25 10.34
N GLU A 274 -4.18 -9.52 9.88
CA GLU A 274 -3.29 -9.90 8.77
C GLU A 274 -2.05 -10.69 9.20
N LEU A 275 -1.82 -10.89 10.50
CA LEU A 275 -0.56 -11.51 10.99
C LEU A 275 -0.34 -12.92 10.47
N ASN A 276 -1.40 -13.71 10.32
CA ASN A 276 -1.30 -15.06 9.76
C ASN A 276 -0.94 -15.04 8.26
N ASP A 277 -1.36 -14.01 7.54
CA ASP A 277 -1.03 -13.82 6.13
C ASP A 277 0.41 -13.31 5.99
N ALA A 278 0.86 -12.42 6.88
CA ALA A 278 2.24 -11.98 6.96
C ALA A 278 3.20 -13.16 7.22
N GLU A 279 2.90 -14.02 8.20
CA GLU A 279 3.66 -15.24 8.50
C GLU A 279 3.81 -16.13 7.25
N ARG A 280 2.70 -16.38 6.56
CA ARG A 280 2.67 -17.21 5.35
C ARG A 280 3.44 -16.58 4.19
N LEU A 281 3.19 -15.30 3.92
CA LEU A 281 3.87 -14.55 2.86
C LEU A 281 5.39 -14.52 3.07
N TRP A 282 5.85 -14.49 4.33
CA TRP A 282 7.27 -14.54 4.63
C TRP A 282 7.87 -15.90 4.25
N LEU A 283 7.25 -17.00 4.67
CA LEU A 283 7.74 -18.36 4.41
C LEU A 283 7.66 -18.75 2.93
N ASP A 284 6.59 -18.37 2.24
CA ASP A 284 6.34 -18.67 0.82
C ASP A 284 7.48 -18.24 -0.09
N ARG A 285 8.18 -17.16 0.26
CA ARG A 285 9.34 -16.64 -0.49
C ARG A 285 10.48 -17.65 -0.62
N PHE A 286 10.54 -18.63 0.28
CA PHE A 286 11.62 -19.61 0.34
C PHE A 286 11.19 -20.99 -0.17
N VAL A 287 9.89 -21.30 -0.15
CA VAL A 287 9.37 -22.63 -0.51
C VAL A 287 9.65 -22.97 -1.97
N ALA A 288 9.22 -22.12 -2.91
CA ALA A 288 9.35 -22.42 -4.34
C ALA A 288 10.78 -22.29 -4.91
N PRO A 289 11.61 -21.32 -4.47
CA PRO A 289 12.97 -21.20 -5.00
C PRO A 289 13.93 -22.30 -4.55
N ASP A 290 13.83 -22.75 -3.29
CA ASP A 290 14.71 -23.80 -2.74
C ASP A 290 14.00 -24.61 -1.63
N PRO A 291 13.21 -25.63 -2.01
CA PRO A 291 12.51 -26.49 -1.06
C PRO A 291 13.44 -27.23 -0.09
N GLU A 292 14.69 -27.48 -0.48
CA GLU A 292 15.66 -28.19 0.36
C GLU A 292 16.25 -27.27 1.42
N ALA A 293 16.66 -26.06 1.04
CA ALA A 293 17.09 -25.05 2.00
C ALA A 293 15.97 -24.71 2.98
N PHE A 294 14.72 -24.61 2.52
CA PHE A 294 13.56 -24.41 3.39
C PHE A 294 13.44 -25.49 4.47
N ALA A 295 13.72 -26.76 4.13
CA ALA A 295 13.63 -27.88 5.05
C ALA A 295 14.91 -28.10 5.89
N ALA A 296 15.98 -27.34 5.64
CA ALA A 296 17.27 -27.55 6.29
C ALA A 296 17.26 -27.14 7.78
N PRO A 297 18.08 -27.78 8.64
CA PRO A 297 18.21 -27.39 10.05
C PRO A 297 18.84 -26.01 10.26
N ASP A 298 19.71 -25.57 9.34
CA ASP A 298 20.43 -24.29 9.38
C ASP A 298 19.69 -23.15 8.66
N PHE A 299 18.38 -23.31 8.42
CA PHE A 299 17.55 -22.34 7.69
C PHE A 299 17.69 -20.93 8.25
N TRP A 300 17.63 -20.76 9.58
CA TRP A 300 17.70 -19.45 10.23
C TRP A 300 19.08 -18.80 10.19
N ASP A 301 20.15 -19.58 10.05
CA ASP A 301 21.50 -19.05 9.86
C ASP A 301 21.65 -18.41 8.47
N ARG A 302 20.96 -18.97 7.46
CA ARG A 302 20.95 -18.48 6.08
C ARG A 302 19.95 -17.36 5.85
N HIS A 303 18.87 -17.33 6.64
CA HIS A 303 17.74 -16.41 6.46
C HIS A 303 17.37 -15.69 7.77
N PRO A 304 18.26 -14.87 8.34
CA PRO A 304 17.98 -14.16 9.58
C PRO A 304 16.86 -13.13 9.38
N LEU A 305 15.89 -13.10 10.30
CA LEU A 305 14.89 -12.02 10.35
C LEU A 305 15.59 -10.71 10.67
N ALA A 306 15.40 -9.68 9.84
CA ALA A 306 15.99 -8.36 10.03
C ALA A 306 14.89 -7.31 10.22
N PHE A 307 14.58 -6.97 11.46
CA PHE A 307 13.71 -5.84 11.80
C PHE A 307 14.55 -4.56 11.72
N ARG A 308 14.69 -3.99 10.53
CA ARG A 308 15.45 -2.76 10.33
C ARG A 308 14.56 -1.54 10.58
N ASN A 309 15.11 -0.55 11.28
CA ASN A 309 14.46 0.74 11.57
C ASN A 309 14.70 1.81 10.48
N SER A 310 15.17 1.46 9.28
CA SER A 310 15.65 2.47 8.32
C SER A 310 15.24 2.22 6.86
N ASP A 311 14.68 3.27 6.25
CA ASP A 311 14.48 3.53 4.82
C ASP A 311 13.90 2.37 3.99
N CYS A 312 12.82 1.77 4.46
CA CYS A 312 12.07 0.79 3.67
C CYS A 312 11.30 1.47 2.53
N ARG A 313 12.01 1.76 1.42
CA ARG A 313 11.42 1.86 0.08
C ARG A 313 10.94 0.49 -0.45
N THR A 314 11.10 -0.55 0.37
CA THR A 314 10.51 -1.89 0.21
C THR A 314 9.21 -1.93 1.03
N PRO A 315 8.13 -2.54 0.51
CA PRO A 315 6.79 -2.48 1.12
C PRO A 315 6.80 -3.08 2.53
N PRO A 316 5.77 -2.81 3.36
CA PRO A 316 5.69 -3.28 4.73
C PRO A 316 6.00 -4.77 4.78
N SER A 317 7.23 -5.05 5.19
CA SER A 317 7.83 -6.37 5.17
C SER A 317 7.08 -7.20 6.21
N ALA A 318 6.63 -8.42 5.92
CA ALA A 318 5.92 -9.28 6.88
C ALA A 318 6.56 -9.31 8.28
N GLU A 319 7.87 -9.10 8.32
CA GLU A 319 8.69 -8.77 9.48
C GLU A 319 8.11 -7.72 10.46
N VAL A 320 7.42 -6.67 10.00
CA VAL A 320 6.82 -5.65 10.89
C VAL A 320 5.61 -6.19 11.65
N GLY A 321 4.72 -6.92 10.97
CA GLY A 321 3.61 -7.63 11.62
C GLY A 321 4.11 -8.69 12.58
N LEU A 322 5.18 -9.41 12.20
CA LEU A 322 5.83 -10.39 13.07
C LEU A 322 6.37 -9.75 14.36
N ALA A 323 6.88 -8.52 14.30
CA ALA A 323 7.28 -7.80 15.49
C ALA A 323 6.07 -7.47 16.38
N ALA A 324 4.98 -6.96 15.79
CA ALA A 324 3.75 -6.62 16.51
C ALA A 324 3.03 -7.83 17.12
N ARG A 325 3.24 -9.04 16.60
CA ARG A 325 2.73 -10.30 17.17
C ARG A 325 2.99 -10.43 18.66
N LEU A 326 4.16 -9.99 19.11
CA LEU A 326 4.53 -10.10 20.53
C LEU A 326 3.55 -9.32 21.44
N PHE A 327 2.88 -8.27 20.95
CA PHE A 327 1.86 -7.55 21.72
C PHE A 327 0.69 -8.42 22.15
N GLU A 328 0.35 -9.48 21.41
CA GLU A 328 -0.71 -10.44 21.77
C GLU A 328 -0.33 -11.27 23.02
N THR A 329 0.94 -11.29 23.41
CA THR A 329 1.42 -12.00 24.60
C THR A 329 1.38 -11.18 25.89
N PHE A 330 1.05 -9.88 25.79
CA PHE A 330 1.02 -8.96 26.92
C PHE A 330 -0.41 -8.55 27.27
N ALA A 331 -0.62 -8.24 28.56
CA ALA A 331 -1.86 -7.68 29.09
C ALA A 331 -3.12 -8.46 28.65
N ASP A 332 -3.10 -9.79 28.81
CA ASP A 332 -4.21 -10.69 28.45
C ASP A 332 -4.65 -10.55 26.98
N GLY A 333 -3.68 -10.36 26.07
CA GLY A 333 -3.93 -10.16 24.65
C GLY A 333 -4.29 -8.73 24.24
N GLN A 334 -4.20 -7.77 25.17
CA GLN A 334 -4.54 -6.36 24.93
C GLN A 334 -3.32 -5.45 24.79
N GLY A 335 -2.11 -5.99 24.65
CA GLY A 335 -0.87 -5.20 24.59
C GLY A 335 -0.92 -4.06 23.58
N GLY A 336 -1.26 -4.36 22.32
CA GLY A 336 -1.31 -3.35 21.25
C GLY A 336 -2.35 -2.26 21.54
N ARG A 337 -3.54 -2.66 22.02
CA ARG A 337 -4.62 -1.73 22.36
C ARG A 337 -4.21 -0.81 23.50
N ARG A 338 -3.64 -1.35 24.58
CA ARG A 338 -3.18 -0.56 25.73
C ARG A 338 -2.05 0.39 25.35
N LEU A 339 -1.18 -0.01 24.41
CA LEU A 339 -0.14 0.87 23.87
C LEU A 339 -0.77 2.08 23.17
N VAL A 340 -1.69 1.86 22.23
CA VAL A 340 -2.39 2.96 21.52
C VAL A 340 -3.17 3.85 22.49
N GLN A 341 -3.87 3.27 23.47
CA GLN A 341 -4.60 4.03 24.49
C GLN A 341 -3.69 4.89 25.37
N ALA A 342 -2.55 4.34 25.82
CA ALA A 342 -1.58 5.09 26.62
C ALA A 342 -1.02 6.29 25.84
N MET A 343 -0.67 6.08 24.56
CA MET A 343 -0.18 7.16 23.71
C MET A 343 -1.25 8.21 23.39
N ALA A 344 -2.50 7.79 23.15
CA ALA A 344 -3.63 8.71 23.01
C ALA A 344 -3.89 9.53 24.29
N GLY A 345 -3.49 9.02 25.45
CA GLY A 345 -3.47 9.75 26.73
C GLY A 345 -2.27 10.70 26.91
N GLY A 346 -1.43 10.88 25.89
CA GLY A 346 -0.27 11.78 25.91
C GLY A 346 1.05 11.11 26.34
N ALA A 347 1.07 9.80 26.58
CA ALA A 347 2.33 9.11 26.87
C ALA A 347 3.24 9.07 25.63
N ARG A 348 4.53 9.32 25.83
CA ARG A 348 5.54 9.07 24.79
C ARG A 348 5.63 7.57 24.49
N PHE A 349 5.94 7.23 23.24
CA PHE A 349 6.03 5.84 22.78
C PHE A 349 6.86 4.94 23.71
N GLU A 350 8.06 5.37 24.11
CA GLU A 350 8.97 4.57 24.92
C GLU A 350 8.39 4.29 26.32
N ALA A 351 7.75 5.30 26.91
CA ALA A 351 7.10 5.18 28.22
C ALA A 351 5.85 4.30 28.15
N ALA A 352 5.06 4.45 27.08
CA ALA A 352 3.87 3.63 26.84
C ALA A 352 4.25 2.15 26.61
N LEU A 353 5.28 1.89 25.80
CA LEU A 353 5.81 0.55 25.54
C LEU A 353 6.31 -0.10 26.83
N LEU A 354 7.11 0.61 27.62
CA LEU A 354 7.62 0.12 28.89
C LEU A 354 6.50 -0.20 29.88
N THR A 355 5.47 0.66 29.95
CA THR A 355 4.32 0.46 30.84
C THR A 355 3.51 -0.79 30.47
N VAL A 356 3.31 -1.02 29.17
CA VAL A 356 2.49 -2.13 28.66
C VAL A 356 3.22 -3.46 28.69
N THR A 357 4.51 -3.45 28.36
CA THR A 357 5.28 -4.69 28.11
C THR A 357 6.33 -4.98 29.19
N GLY A 358 6.69 -3.98 30.00
CA GLY A 358 7.84 -4.07 30.91
C GLY A 358 9.20 -3.99 30.19
N LEU A 359 9.24 -3.67 28.89
CA LEU A 359 10.44 -3.68 28.07
C LEU A 359 10.74 -2.31 27.45
N ALA A 360 12.02 -1.95 27.42
CA ALA A 360 12.51 -0.86 26.57
C ALA A 360 12.44 -1.26 25.08
N PRO A 361 12.42 -0.30 24.13
CA PRO A 361 12.31 -0.60 22.70
C PRO A 361 13.31 -1.64 22.17
N GLU A 362 14.59 -1.55 22.53
CA GLU A 362 15.62 -2.46 22.07
C GLU A 362 15.39 -3.89 22.58
N ALA A 363 15.04 -4.01 23.87
CA ALA A 363 14.73 -5.30 24.50
C ALA A 363 13.42 -5.90 23.95
N TYR A 364 12.44 -5.06 23.63
CA TYR A 364 11.23 -5.51 22.93
C TYR A 364 11.59 -6.10 21.57
N MET A 365 12.41 -5.42 20.77
CA MET A 365 12.77 -5.87 19.42
C MET A 365 13.58 -7.18 19.42
N GLU A 366 14.47 -7.37 20.39
CA GLU A 366 15.18 -8.64 20.57
C GLU A 366 14.20 -9.79 20.88
N LYS A 367 13.30 -9.57 21.84
CA LYS A 367 12.29 -10.57 22.22
C LYS A 367 11.29 -10.84 21.10
N ALA A 368 10.88 -9.81 20.36
CA ALA A 368 9.97 -9.91 19.23
C ALA A 368 10.59 -10.77 18.12
N ARG A 369 11.91 -10.63 17.89
CA ARG A 369 12.62 -11.46 16.91
C ARG A 369 12.64 -12.92 17.32
N ALA A 370 13.00 -13.20 18.57
CA ALA A 370 12.99 -14.56 19.09
C ALA A 370 11.59 -15.19 19.02
N HIS A 371 10.56 -14.41 19.35
CA HIS A 371 9.17 -14.85 19.27
C HIS A 371 8.74 -15.16 17.82
N ALA A 372 9.06 -14.27 16.87
CA ALA A 372 8.78 -14.47 15.45
C ALA A 372 9.49 -15.69 14.88
N VAL A 373 10.78 -15.89 15.18
CA VAL A 373 11.53 -17.10 14.76
C VAL A 373 10.88 -18.36 15.30
N ALA A 374 10.57 -18.41 16.60
CA ALA A 374 9.93 -19.58 17.20
C ALA A 374 8.57 -19.89 16.54
N ARG A 375 7.79 -18.86 16.24
CA ARG A 375 6.48 -19.00 15.59
C ARG A 375 6.59 -19.50 14.15
N LEU A 376 7.47 -18.88 13.35
CA LEU A 376 7.70 -19.28 11.96
C LEU A 376 8.31 -20.68 11.88
N GLU A 377 9.16 -21.05 12.84
CA GLU A 377 9.76 -22.39 12.90
C GLU A 377 8.70 -23.48 13.07
N VAL A 378 7.67 -23.26 13.88
CA VAL A 378 6.54 -24.21 14.01
C VAL A 378 5.84 -24.41 12.67
N LEU A 379 5.52 -23.32 11.96
CA LEU A 379 4.87 -23.39 10.64
C LEU A 379 5.77 -24.07 9.61
N ARG A 380 7.07 -23.72 9.60
CA ARG A 380 8.07 -24.32 8.72
C ARG A 380 8.16 -25.83 8.95
N GLN A 381 8.27 -26.28 10.20
CA GLN A 381 8.36 -27.71 10.54
C GLN A 381 7.10 -28.49 10.14
N GLN A 382 5.92 -27.88 10.23
CA GLN A 382 4.67 -28.48 9.77
C GLN A 382 4.65 -28.70 8.25
N ALA A 383 5.15 -27.72 7.48
CA ALA A 383 5.15 -27.78 6.02
C ALA A 383 6.35 -28.55 5.43
N ALA A 384 7.49 -28.58 6.12
CA ALA A 384 8.78 -29.05 5.60
C ALA A 384 8.75 -30.47 5.00
N PRO A 385 8.09 -31.49 5.60
CA PRO A 385 8.05 -32.83 5.00
C PRO A 385 7.39 -32.85 3.62
N ALA A 386 6.26 -32.15 3.46
CA ALA A 386 5.53 -32.07 2.20
C ALA A 386 6.31 -31.25 1.16
N VAL A 387 6.85 -30.11 1.56
CA VAL A 387 7.66 -29.23 0.69
C VAL A 387 8.90 -29.98 0.17
N LEU A 388 9.62 -30.70 1.04
CA LEU A 388 10.80 -31.48 0.67
C LEU A 388 10.44 -32.64 -0.29
N ALA A 389 9.32 -33.32 -0.05
CA ALA A 389 8.86 -34.40 -0.92
C ALA A 389 8.52 -33.88 -2.33
N LEU A 390 7.87 -32.73 -2.43
CA LEU A 390 7.59 -32.06 -3.72
C LEU A 390 8.90 -31.65 -4.40
N GLY A 391 9.84 -31.02 -3.69
CA GLY A 391 11.14 -30.63 -4.24
C GLY A 391 11.96 -31.80 -4.78
N ARG A 392 11.90 -32.98 -4.13
CA ARG A 392 12.50 -34.22 -4.66
C ARG A 392 11.81 -34.68 -5.94
N ALA A 393 10.48 -34.74 -5.93
CA ALA A 393 9.69 -35.16 -7.08
C ALA A 393 9.88 -34.23 -8.30
N MET A 394 10.13 -32.93 -8.08
CA MET A 394 10.47 -31.99 -9.17
C MET A 394 11.72 -32.43 -9.95
N ARG A 395 12.72 -33.04 -9.29
CA ARG A 395 13.94 -33.55 -9.94
C ARG A 395 13.74 -34.88 -10.64
N GLU A 396 12.76 -35.65 -10.20
CA GLU A 396 12.40 -36.95 -10.80
C GLU A 396 11.56 -36.77 -12.07
N GLY A 397 10.92 -35.62 -12.24
CA GLY A 397 10.20 -35.22 -13.46
C GLY A 397 8.69 -35.07 -13.26
N ALA A 398 8.01 -34.59 -14.31
CA ALA A 398 6.59 -34.21 -14.24
C ALA A 398 5.64 -35.34 -13.77
N PRO A 399 5.79 -36.62 -14.19
CA PRO A 399 4.92 -37.70 -13.68
C PRO A 399 5.04 -37.90 -12.16
N ALA A 400 6.26 -37.92 -11.62
CA ALA A 400 6.50 -38.08 -10.19
C ALA A 400 5.97 -36.87 -9.40
N LEU A 401 6.19 -35.66 -9.93
CA LEU A 401 5.70 -34.43 -9.34
C LEU A 401 4.17 -34.39 -9.24
N LEU A 402 3.46 -34.82 -10.28
CA LEU A 402 2.00 -34.85 -10.30
C LEU A 402 1.45 -35.80 -9.23
N VAL A 403 1.97 -37.03 -9.15
CA VAL A 403 1.57 -38.01 -8.14
C VAL A 403 1.81 -37.46 -6.73
N ARG A 404 2.98 -36.86 -6.49
CA ARG A 404 3.32 -36.31 -5.17
C ARG A 404 2.44 -35.10 -4.82
N ALA A 405 2.15 -34.22 -5.77
CA ALA A 405 1.27 -33.07 -5.54
C ALA A 405 -0.15 -33.51 -5.15
N GLU A 406 -0.72 -34.49 -5.85
CA GLU A 406 -2.04 -35.04 -5.52
C GLU A 406 -2.08 -35.74 -4.14
N GLU A 407 -0.99 -36.38 -3.75
CA GLU A 407 -0.85 -36.95 -2.40
C GLU A 407 -0.86 -35.85 -1.34
N VAL A 408 -0.07 -34.79 -1.52
CA VAL A 408 -0.01 -33.65 -0.60
C VAL A 408 -1.37 -32.96 -0.52
N LEU A 409 -2.04 -32.70 -1.63
CA LEU A 409 -3.35 -32.02 -1.63
C LEU A 409 -4.43 -32.80 -0.88
N ARG A 410 -4.32 -34.13 -0.82
CA ARG A 410 -5.25 -35.01 -0.09
C ARG A 410 -4.93 -35.12 1.40
N THR A 411 -3.66 -34.99 1.77
CA THR A 411 -3.16 -35.38 3.10
C THR A 411 -2.65 -34.21 3.95
N ALA A 412 -2.27 -33.10 3.33
CA ALA A 412 -1.73 -31.93 4.02
C ALA A 412 -2.84 -30.90 4.32
N PRO A 413 -3.16 -30.67 5.60
CA PRO A 413 -4.05 -29.58 6.00
C PRO A 413 -3.35 -28.22 5.99
N ASP A 414 -2.01 -28.19 5.94
CA ASP A 414 -1.22 -26.96 6.01
C ASP A 414 -1.37 -26.10 4.74
N PRO A 415 -1.78 -24.82 4.86
CA PRO A 415 -1.98 -23.94 3.70
C PRO A 415 -0.72 -23.68 2.88
N LEU A 416 0.47 -23.65 3.50
CA LEU A 416 1.73 -23.36 2.82
C LEU A 416 2.10 -24.52 1.87
N ALA A 417 2.09 -25.75 2.38
CA ALA A 417 2.32 -26.96 1.60
C ALA A 417 1.25 -27.15 0.52
N ARG A 418 -0.03 -26.88 0.84
CA ARG A 418 -1.14 -26.98 -0.11
C ARG A 418 -0.92 -26.05 -1.32
N GLY A 419 -0.48 -24.81 -1.09
CA GLY A 419 -0.25 -23.86 -2.18
C GLY A 419 0.88 -24.23 -3.11
N PHE A 420 1.99 -24.66 -2.51
CA PHE A 420 3.10 -25.17 -3.30
C PHE A 420 2.72 -26.42 -4.09
N ALA A 421 1.88 -27.30 -3.53
CA ALA A 421 1.37 -28.48 -4.23
C ALA A 421 0.47 -28.11 -5.42
N LEU A 422 -0.45 -27.14 -5.27
CA LEU A 422 -1.28 -26.66 -6.39
C LEU A 422 -0.42 -26.10 -7.54
N TYR A 423 0.59 -25.29 -7.19
CA TYR A 423 1.57 -24.79 -8.16
C TYR A 423 2.34 -25.93 -8.85
N CYS A 424 2.85 -26.91 -8.09
CA CYS A 424 3.57 -28.05 -8.63
C CYS A 424 2.70 -28.90 -9.57
N ARG A 425 1.45 -29.15 -9.18
CA ARG A 425 0.48 -29.89 -10.00
C ARG A 425 0.24 -29.19 -11.34
N ALA A 426 -0.06 -27.90 -11.33
CA ALA A 426 -0.35 -27.15 -12.54
C ALA A 426 0.85 -27.17 -13.52
N ASN A 427 2.07 -26.97 -13.00
CA ASN A 427 3.28 -27.07 -13.82
C ASN A 427 3.53 -28.48 -14.36
N ALA A 428 3.29 -29.52 -13.56
CA ALA A 428 3.48 -30.91 -13.98
C ALA A 428 2.54 -31.26 -15.13
N ILE A 429 1.24 -30.92 -15.01
CA ILE A 429 0.24 -31.16 -16.05
C ILE A 429 0.56 -30.36 -17.32
N GLU A 430 1.00 -29.11 -17.18
CA GLU A 430 1.45 -28.28 -18.32
C GLU A 430 2.65 -28.92 -19.04
N THR A 431 3.63 -29.44 -18.31
CA THR A 431 4.83 -30.10 -18.86
C THR A 431 4.49 -31.42 -19.57
N LEU A 432 3.42 -32.09 -19.15
CA LEU A 432 2.88 -33.29 -19.80
C LEU A 432 2.00 -32.98 -21.01
N GLU A 433 1.92 -31.71 -21.43
CA GLU A 433 1.16 -31.23 -22.60
C GLU A 433 -0.35 -31.53 -22.51
N GLN A 434 -0.87 -31.74 -21.29
CA GLN A 434 -2.29 -31.94 -21.04
C GLN A 434 -3.00 -30.59 -20.90
N HIS A 435 -3.04 -29.80 -21.98
CA HIS A 435 -3.37 -28.37 -21.94
C HIS A 435 -4.75 -28.04 -21.35
N ALA A 436 -5.77 -28.87 -21.59
CA ALA A 436 -7.10 -28.69 -21.01
C ALA A 436 -7.09 -28.87 -19.48
N ASP A 437 -6.33 -29.83 -18.98
CA ASP A 437 -6.18 -30.11 -17.55
C ASP A 437 -5.29 -29.07 -16.89
N ALA A 438 -4.25 -28.61 -17.58
CA ALA A 438 -3.38 -27.53 -17.14
C ALA A 438 -4.19 -26.23 -16.96
N LEU A 439 -5.09 -25.91 -17.90
CA LEU A 439 -5.96 -24.75 -17.79
C LEU A 439 -6.80 -24.82 -16.50
N ARG A 440 -7.46 -25.96 -16.24
CA ARG A 440 -8.25 -26.16 -15.01
C ARG A 440 -7.41 -26.03 -13.74
N ALA A 441 -6.21 -26.62 -13.73
CA ALA A 441 -5.30 -26.53 -12.60
C ALA A 441 -4.81 -25.10 -12.34
N TRP A 442 -4.52 -24.32 -13.40
CA TRP A 442 -4.16 -22.91 -13.28
C TRP A 442 -5.34 -22.03 -12.83
N GLU A 443 -6.56 -22.32 -13.28
CA GLU A 443 -7.77 -21.64 -12.84
C GLU A 443 -8.08 -21.92 -11.37
N GLU A 444 -7.89 -23.16 -10.91
CA GLU A 444 -7.99 -23.50 -9.49
C GLU A 444 -6.95 -22.75 -8.64
N LEU A 445 -5.69 -22.69 -9.11
CA LEU A 445 -4.66 -21.90 -8.43
C LEU A 445 -4.99 -20.40 -8.43
N CYS A 446 -5.57 -19.86 -9.51
CA CYS A 446 -6.06 -18.49 -9.53
C CYS A 446 -7.18 -18.27 -8.50
N ALA A 447 -8.09 -19.22 -8.34
CA ALA A 447 -9.21 -19.11 -7.41
C ALA A 447 -8.77 -19.08 -5.93
N VAL A 448 -7.69 -19.78 -5.58
CA VAL A 448 -7.13 -19.74 -4.20
C VAL A 448 -6.05 -18.68 -4.01
N SER A 449 -5.69 -17.93 -5.05
CA SER A 449 -4.55 -17.00 -5.02
C SER A 449 -4.74 -15.81 -4.07
N ALA A 450 -5.98 -15.51 -3.64
CA ALA A 450 -6.26 -14.54 -2.58
C ALA A 450 -5.64 -14.98 -1.23
N GLU A 451 -5.66 -16.27 -0.94
CA GLU A 451 -5.04 -16.89 0.24
C GLU A 451 -3.54 -17.18 0.02
N GLN A 452 -3.08 -17.15 -1.23
CA GLN A 452 -1.75 -17.58 -1.67
C GLN A 452 -1.13 -16.61 -2.67
N ARG A 453 -0.93 -15.38 -2.17
CA ARG A 453 -0.56 -14.17 -2.95
C ARG A 453 0.69 -14.39 -3.82
N THR A 454 1.61 -15.23 -3.36
CA THR A 454 2.90 -15.54 -3.99
C THR A 454 2.77 -16.17 -5.38
N TYR A 455 1.68 -16.91 -5.65
CA TYR A 455 1.49 -17.64 -6.90
C TYR A 455 0.59 -16.94 -7.91
N ALA A 456 -0.05 -15.82 -7.56
CA ALA A 456 -1.10 -15.22 -8.36
C ALA A 456 -0.65 -14.76 -9.76
N GLU A 457 0.52 -14.14 -9.88
CA GLU A 457 1.07 -13.76 -11.19
C GLU A 457 1.43 -15.00 -12.01
N ARG A 458 2.09 -15.99 -11.39
CA ARG A 458 2.48 -17.24 -12.06
C ARG A 458 1.26 -18.01 -12.55
N ALA A 459 0.19 -18.06 -11.76
CA ALA A 459 -1.05 -18.72 -12.11
C ALA A 459 -1.70 -18.09 -13.35
N ARG A 460 -1.74 -16.76 -13.43
CA ARG A 460 -2.24 -16.03 -14.60
C ARG A 460 -1.37 -16.24 -15.84
N MET A 461 -0.06 -16.25 -15.68
CA MET A 461 0.85 -16.59 -16.78
C MET A 461 0.59 -18.02 -17.29
N GLY A 462 0.44 -18.99 -16.39
CA GLY A 462 0.12 -20.38 -16.72
C GLY A 462 -1.23 -20.52 -17.41
N ARG A 463 -2.27 -19.83 -16.92
CA ARG A 463 -3.58 -19.75 -17.57
C ARG A 463 -3.47 -19.22 -19.00
N ALA A 464 -2.75 -18.13 -19.21
CA ALA A 464 -2.54 -17.58 -20.55
C ALA A 464 -1.81 -18.56 -21.48
N ARG A 465 -0.76 -19.25 -21.00
CA ARG A 465 -0.05 -20.27 -21.78
C ARG A 465 -0.96 -21.44 -22.16
N ALA A 466 -1.75 -21.96 -21.23
CA ALA A 466 -2.69 -23.04 -21.49
C ALA A 466 -3.77 -22.64 -22.50
N LEU A 467 -4.30 -21.42 -22.42
CA LEU A 467 -5.25 -20.89 -23.41
C LEU A 467 -4.64 -20.78 -24.81
N LEU A 468 -3.39 -20.32 -24.93
CA LEU A 468 -2.67 -20.25 -26.19
C LEU A 468 -2.48 -21.65 -26.80
N ALA A 469 -2.04 -22.62 -25.99
CA ALA A 469 -1.85 -24.01 -26.44
C ALA A 469 -3.15 -24.68 -26.91
N LEU A 470 -4.30 -24.28 -26.35
CA LEU A 470 -5.63 -24.74 -26.78
C LEU A 470 -6.19 -23.98 -28.00
N GLY A 471 -5.46 -23.00 -28.54
CA GLY A 471 -5.94 -22.16 -29.65
C GLY A 471 -7.02 -21.14 -29.25
N ARG A 472 -7.25 -20.92 -27.95
CA ARG A 472 -8.23 -19.93 -27.41
C ARG A 472 -7.62 -18.52 -27.40
N VAL A 473 -7.24 -18.03 -28.58
CA VAL A 473 -6.41 -16.83 -28.78
C VAL A 473 -7.00 -15.56 -28.16
N GLU A 474 -8.29 -15.31 -28.38
CA GLU A 474 -8.92 -14.07 -27.88
C GLU A 474 -9.02 -14.04 -26.36
N GLU A 475 -9.22 -15.20 -25.73
CA GLU A 475 -9.22 -15.31 -24.28
C GLU A 475 -7.81 -15.14 -23.71
N ALA A 476 -6.81 -15.76 -24.34
CA ALA A 476 -5.41 -15.57 -23.96
C ALA A 476 -4.99 -14.10 -24.08
N ARG A 477 -5.39 -13.41 -25.16
CA ARG A 477 -5.12 -11.98 -25.36
C ARG A 477 -5.70 -11.14 -24.21
N ARG A 478 -6.96 -11.38 -23.82
CA ARG A 478 -7.59 -10.67 -22.70
C ARG A 478 -6.82 -10.87 -21.39
N VAL A 479 -6.44 -12.11 -21.08
CA VAL A 479 -5.65 -12.43 -19.87
C VAL A 479 -4.28 -11.74 -19.92
N LEU A 480 -3.61 -11.74 -21.08
CA LEU A 480 -2.31 -11.08 -21.26
C LEU A 480 -2.41 -9.56 -21.14
N GLU A 481 -3.41 -8.91 -21.74
CA GLU A 481 -3.61 -7.46 -21.64
C GLU A 481 -3.90 -7.04 -20.19
N GLU A 482 -4.72 -7.81 -19.48
CA GLU A 482 -4.97 -7.58 -18.06
C GLU A 482 -3.70 -7.76 -17.22
N LEU A 483 -2.99 -8.87 -17.41
CA LEU A 483 -1.74 -9.13 -16.72
C LEU A 483 -0.69 -8.05 -17.02
N GLY A 484 -0.62 -7.55 -18.25
CA GLY A 484 0.28 -6.46 -18.64
C GLY A 484 0.01 -5.17 -17.89
N ARG A 485 -1.26 -4.86 -17.61
CA ARG A 485 -1.66 -3.69 -16.79
C ARG A 485 -1.38 -3.89 -15.30
N ALA A 486 -1.54 -5.12 -14.80
CA ALA A 486 -1.49 -5.43 -13.37
C ALA A 486 -0.14 -5.97 -12.85
N ALA A 487 0.79 -6.32 -13.73
CA ALA A 487 2.05 -6.97 -13.38
C ALA A 487 2.96 -6.09 -12.53
N ALA A 488 3.41 -6.62 -11.39
CA ALA A 488 4.36 -5.97 -10.50
C ALA A 488 5.82 -6.19 -10.91
N SER A 489 6.14 -7.29 -11.60
CA SER A 489 7.51 -7.58 -12.01
C SER A 489 7.79 -7.19 -13.47
N SER A 490 8.98 -6.61 -13.69
CA SER A 490 9.45 -6.23 -15.03
C SER A 490 9.64 -7.44 -15.96
N SER A 491 9.91 -8.63 -15.40
CA SER A 491 9.96 -9.90 -16.13
C SER A 491 8.59 -10.32 -16.65
N THR A 492 7.54 -10.25 -15.82
CA THR A 492 6.16 -10.53 -16.26
C THR A 492 5.73 -9.52 -17.32
N GLN A 493 6.00 -8.22 -17.13
CA GLN A 493 5.69 -7.18 -18.13
C GLN A 493 6.42 -7.42 -19.47
N ARG A 494 7.69 -7.83 -19.43
CA ARG A 494 8.46 -8.18 -20.63
C ARG A 494 7.84 -9.39 -21.33
N TRP A 495 7.58 -10.46 -20.60
CA TRP A 495 6.98 -11.67 -21.13
C TRP A 495 5.61 -11.39 -21.78
N VAL A 496 4.73 -10.63 -21.12
CA VAL A 496 3.43 -10.25 -21.67
C VAL A 496 3.58 -9.50 -23.00
N ARG A 497 4.48 -8.51 -23.07
CA ARG A 497 4.73 -7.74 -24.30
C ARG A 497 5.19 -8.64 -25.44
N GLU A 498 6.08 -9.59 -25.16
CA GLU A 498 6.55 -10.56 -26.15
C GLU A 498 5.40 -11.44 -26.68
N GLN A 499 4.53 -11.94 -25.80
CA GLN A 499 3.40 -12.77 -26.23
C GLN A 499 2.37 -11.97 -27.03
N LEU A 500 2.03 -10.76 -26.60
CA LEU A 500 1.11 -9.89 -27.34
C LEU A 500 1.67 -9.50 -28.73
N ALA A 501 2.98 -9.25 -28.84
CA ALA A 501 3.63 -9.00 -30.12
C ALA A 501 3.54 -10.22 -31.06
N LYS A 502 3.76 -11.44 -30.54
CA LYS A 502 3.58 -12.68 -31.31
C LYS A 502 2.16 -12.81 -31.86
N LEU A 503 1.15 -12.58 -31.00
CA LEU A 503 -0.26 -12.62 -31.39
C LEU A 503 -0.63 -11.58 -32.46
N ALA A 504 -0.02 -10.38 -32.42
CA ALA A 504 -0.24 -9.34 -33.42
C ALA A 504 0.40 -9.67 -34.77
N SER A 505 1.53 -10.39 -34.77
CA SER A 505 2.27 -10.76 -35.98
C SER A 505 1.72 -11.97 -36.75
N GLY A 506 0.66 -12.63 -36.25
CA GLY A 506 0.09 -13.82 -36.88
C GLY A 506 0.97 -15.07 -36.80
N GLY A 507 2.02 -15.05 -35.97
CA GLY A 507 2.92 -16.18 -35.80
C GLY A 507 2.27 -17.30 -34.99
N SER A 508 1.68 -18.27 -35.69
CA SER A 508 1.48 -19.62 -35.17
C SER A 508 2.85 -20.29 -35.05
N GLY A 509 3.43 -20.25 -33.86
CA GLY A 509 4.55 -21.10 -33.48
C GLY A 509 4.06 -22.49 -33.11
#